data_AF-A0A665WAV6-F1
#
_entry.id   AF-A0A665WAV6-F1
#
_cell.length_a   1.000
_cell.length_b   1.000
_cell.length_c   1.000
_cell.angle_alpha   90.00
_cell.angle_beta   90.00
_cell.angle_gamma   90.00
#
_symmetry.space_group_name_H-M   'P 1'
#
loop_
_entity.id
_entity.type
_entity.pdbx_description
1 polymer ?
#
loop_
_entity_poly.entity_id
_entity_poly.type
_entity_poly.pdbx_seq_one_letter_code
_entity_poly.pdbx_strand_id
1 'polypeptide(L)'
;MFLYQLLNFFFAASKKEEDPKYDLSPYKRGDLLEVPRTLFTHFGIYLGDNRVAHLIPDILPVISKNKSAIAKMVTNNRLVLGVIMKVASVRVDSVADFAYGSEILINHMDRVCSQPPLDGDEVARRAEKLLGSVTYSLLWYNCEHYVMYCRYGMAISYQTYQFCTTVRKIICSRMSAYLTALCGVGTMLYMGCVTPLTVLSTLLISFTIWMAA
;
A
#
# COMPACT_ATOMS: atom_id res chain seq x y z
N MET A 1 4.93 34.42 -7.61
CA MET A 1 6.16 33.77 -8.13
C MET A 1 6.60 32.63 -7.21
N PHE A 2 5.69 31.71 -6.87
CA PHE A 2 5.93 30.60 -5.94
C PHE A 2 5.01 29.38 -6.23
N LEU A 3 4.52 29.26 -7.47
CA LEU A 3 3.67 28.14 -7.91
C LEU A 3 4.19 27.41 -9.16
N TYR A 4 5.27 27.92 -9.78
CA TYR A 4 5.86 27.33 -10.99
C TYR A 4 7.08 26.43 -10.72
N GLN A 5 7.58 26.36 -9.49
CA GLN A 5 8.70 25.47 -9.12
C GLN A 5 8.26 24.05 -8.73
N LEU A 6 6.96 23.81 -8.54
CA LEU A 6 6.43 22.47 -8.19
C LEU A 6 6.08 21.60 -9.41
N LEU A 7 6.09 22.16 -10.63
CA LEU A 7 5.76 21.41 -11.85
C LEU A 7 6.98 20.84 -12.60
N ASN A 8 8.21 21.13 -12.17
CA ASN A 8 9.44 20.70 -12.86
C ASN A 8 10.06 19.40 -12.31
N PHE A 9 9.39 18.69 -11.40
CA PHE A 9 9.88 17.40 -10.87
C PHE A 9 9.29 16.15 -11.55
N PHE A 10 8.44 16.30 -12.57
CA PHE A 10 7.75 15.16 -13.20
C PHE A 10 8.25 14.75 -14.58
N PHE A 11 9.32 15.34 -15.09
CA PHE A 11 9.93 14.93 -16.35
C PHE A 11 11.32 14.34 -16.12
N ALA A 12 11.37 13.16 -15.50
CA ALA A 12 12.49 12.25 -15.69
C ALA A 12 12.32 11.61 -17.07
N ALA A 13 12.99 12.20 -18.07
CA ALA A 13 13.13 11.62 -19.40
C ALA A 13 13.69 10.20 -19.26
N SER A 14 12.93 9.21 -19.72
CA SER A 14 13.38 7.82 -19.82
C SER A 14 14.50 7.76 -20.84
N LYS A 15 15.75 7.81 -20.36
CA LYS A 15 16.85 7.20 -21.08
C LYS A 15 16.68 5.69 -20.98
N LYS A 16 16.64 5.01 -22.12
CA LYS A 16 16.95 3.57 -22.20
C LYS A 16 18.41 3.42 -21.78
N GLU A 17 18.64 3.20 -20.49
CA GLU A 17 19.89 2.61 -20.01
C GLU A 17 19.74 1.09 -20.10
N GLU A 18 20.81 0.44 -20.55
CA GLU A 18 20.93 -1.01 -20.58
C GLU A 18 20.62 -1.58 -19.19
N ASP A 19 19.88 -2.69 -19.12
CA ASP A 19 19.46 -3.32 -17.87
C ASP A 19 20.64 -3.40 -16.90
N PRO A 20 20.63 -2.67 -15.77
CA PRO A 20 21.70 -2.77 -14.80
C PRO A 20 21.73 -4.23 -14.33
N LYS A 21 22.86 -4.89 -14.57
CA LYS A 21 23.06 -6.29 -14.19
C LYS A 21 23.04 -6.36 -12.65
N TYR A 22 21.86 -6.59 -12.08
CA TYR A 22 21.70 -6.79 -10.65
C TYR A 22 22.55 -7.97 -10.22
N ASP A 23 23.39 -7.76 -9.20
CA ASP A 23 24.06 -8.88 -8.54
C ASP A 23 23.00 -9.72 -7.83
N LEU A 24 22.79 -10.93 -8.34
CA LEU A 24 21.79 -11.87 -7.82
C LEU A 24 22.34 -12.78 -6.73
N SER A 25 23.64 -12.73 -6.44
CA SER A 25 24.29 -13.55 -5.42
C SER A 25 23.70 -13.45 -4.01
N PRO A 26 23.14 -12.30 -3.53
CA PRO A 26 22.63 -12.23 -2.17
C PRO A 26 21.23 -12.83 -2.00
N TYR A 27 20.47 -13.07 -3.09
CA TYR A 27 19.08 -13.49 -2.99
C TYR A 27 18.95 -15.01 -2.97
N LYS A 28 18.15 -15.51 -2.02
CA LYS A 28 17.78 -16.91 -1.88
C LYS A 28 16.29 -17.08 -2.14
N ARG A 29 15.93 -18.19 -2.78
CA ARG A 29 14.52 -18.51 -3.06
C ARG A 29 13.72 -18.51 -1.75
N GLY A 30 12.60 -17.81 -1.74
CA GLY A 30 11.77 -17.57 -0.56
C GLY A 30 12.10 -16.30 0.22
N ASP A 31 13.15 -15.55 -0.15
CA ASP A 31 13.44 -14.26 0.47
C ASP A 31 12.31 -13.27 0.25
N LEU A 32 11.94 -12.56 1.32
CA LEU A 32 11.04 -11.43 1.27
C LEU A 32 11.86 -10.19 0.92
N LEU A 33 11.45 -9.53 -0.14
CA LEU A 33 12.09 -8.34 -0.67
C LEU A 33 11.21 -7.12 -0.39
N GLU A 34 11.82 -6.05 0.09
CA GLU A 34 11.16 -4.78 0.37
C GLU A 34 11.81 -3.67 -0.42
N VAL A 35 10.98 -2.83 -1.03
CA VAL A 35 11.44 -1.70 -1.85
C VAL A 35 10.71 -0.44 -1.42
N PRO A 36 11.41 0.54 -0.84
CA PRO A 36 10.81 1.81 -0.50
C PRO A 36 10.27 2.51 -1.74
N ARG A 37 9.00 2.92 -1.72
CA ARG A 37 8.41 3.83 -2.71
C ARG A 37 8.11 5.17 -2.05
N THR A 38 7.73 6.14 -2.86
CA THR A 38 7.39 7.50 -2.41
C THR A 38 6.26 7.54 -1.37
N LEU A 39 5.29 6.63 -1.45
CA LEU A 39 4.09 6.65 -0.60
C LEU A 39 3.92 5.42 0.30
N PHE A 40 4.64 4.34 0.04
CA PHE A 40 4.52 3.07 0.78
C PHE A 40 5.76 2.20 0.52
N THR A 41 5.94 1.14 1.28
CA THR A 41 6.95 0.11 0.98
C THR A 41 6.29 -0.99 0.15
N HIS A 42 6.88 -1.30 -1.00
CA HIS A 42 6.41 -2.39 -1.85
C HIS A 42 7.11 -3.71 -1.49
N PHE A 43 6.37 -4.80 -1.53
CA PHE A 43 6.84 -6.11 -1.08
C PHE A 43 6.75 -7.16 -2.18
N GLY A 44 7.68 -8.10 -2.18
CA GLY A 44 7.70 -9.26 -3.07
C GLY A 44 8.41 -10.47 -2.44
N ILE A 45 8.24 -11.64 -3.06
CA ILE A 45 8.94 -12.88 -2.72
C ILE A 45 9.85 -13.25 -3.87
N TYR A 46 11.14 -13.47 -3.59
CA TYR A 46 12.08 -13.95 -4.59
C TYR A 46 11.83 -15.44 -4.88
N LEU A 47 11.65 -15.77 -6.16
CA LEU A 47 11.40 -17.13 -6.62
C LEU A 47 12.68 -17.82 -7.12
N GLY A 48 13.83 -17.14 -7.15
CA GLY A 48 15.02 -17.63 -7.84
C GLY A 48 15.03 -17.23 -9.32
N ASP A 49 16.22 -17.31 -9.93
CA ASP A 49 16.44 -17.04 -11.35
C ASP A 49 15.99 -15.65 -11.81
N ASN A 50 16.30 -14.59 -11.03
CA ASN A 50 15.89 -13.21 -11.34
C ASN A 50 14.36 -13.01 -11.36
N ARG A 51 13.58 -13.81 -10.64
CA ARG A 51 12.11 -13.70 -10.61
C ARG A 51 11.60 -13.29 -9.24
N VAL A 52 10.71 -12.31 -9.21
CA VAL A 52 10.04 -11.83 -7.99
C VAL A 52 8.53 -11.90 -8.18
N ALA A 53 7.85 -12.64 -7.30
CA ALA A 53 6.40 -12.61 -7.21
C ALA A 53 5.95 -11.49 -6.28
N HIS A 54 5.02 -10.66 -6.74
CA HIS A 54 4.48 -9.55 -5.96
C HIS A 54 3.03 -9.23 -6.34
N LEU A 55 2.29 -8.69 -5.38
CA LEU A 55 0.91 -8.28 -5.56
C LEU A 55 0.85 -6.80 -5.97
N ILE A 56 0.35 -6.51 -7.16
CA ILE A 56 0.18 -5.13 -7.66
C ILE A 56 -1.30 -4.82 -7.89
N PRO A 57 -1.82 -3.70 -7.35
CA PRO A 57 -3.15 -3.18 -7.70
C PRO A 57 -3.14 -2.50 -9.07
N ASP A 58 -2.94 -3.26 -10.14
CA ASP A 58 -2.98 -2.76 -11.52
C ASP A 58 -4.33 -3.08 -12.17
N ILE A 59 -4.99 -2.05 -12.70
CA ILE A 59 -6.28 -2.18 -13.39
C ILE A 59 -6.15 -2.76 -14.80
N LEU A 60 -4.98 -2.62 -15.44
CA LEU A 60 -4.83 -2.94 -16.87
C LEU A 60 -5.13 -4.40 -17.23
N PRO A 61 -4.77 -5.42 -16.43
CA PRO A 61 -5.12 -6.82 -16.71
C PRO A 61 -6.62 -7.08 -16.83
N VAL A 62 -7.46 -6.23 -16.22
CA VAL A 62 -8.93 -6.34 -16.32
C VAL A 62 -9.46 -5.64 -17.57
N ILE A 63 -8.83 -4.55 -17.99
CA ILE A 63 -9.28 -3.72 -19.12
C ILE A 63 -8.70 -4.21 -20.46
N SER A 64 -7.50 -4.79 -20.46
CA SER A 64 -6.77 -5.18 -21.66
C SER A 64 -6.21 -6.59 -21.55
N LYS A 65 -6.23 -7.34 -22.65
CA LYS A 65 -5.57 -8.65 -22.77
C LYS A 65 -4.15 -8.56 -23.38
N ASN A 66 -3.66 -7.35 -23.63
CA ASN A 66 -2.35 -7.16 -24.25
C ASN A 66 -1.23 -7.43 -23.24
N LYS A 67 -0.64 -8.63 -23.32
CA LYS A 67 0.46 -9.08 -22.45
C LYS A 67 1.66 -8.13 -22.45
N SER A 68 1.99 -7.52 -23.59
CA SER A 68 3.11 -6.58 -23.68
C SER A 68 2.86 -5.27 -22.93
N ALA A 69 1.61 -4.79 -22.91
CA ALA A 69 1.24 -3.58 -22.18
C ALA A 69 1.07 -3.83 -20.67
N ILE A 70 0.62 -5.03 -20.30
CA ILE A 70 0.55 -5.48 -18.90
C ILE A 70 1.97 -5.64 -18.35
N ALA A 71 2.88 -6.29 -19.09
CA ALA A 71 4.26 -6.50 -18.66
C ALA A 71 5.00 -5.18 -18.42
N LYS A 72 4.67 -4.11 -19.16
CA LYS A 72 5.25 -2.79 -18.94
C LYS A 72 4.97 -2.27 -17.53
N MET A 73 5.95 -1.52 -17.03
CA MET A 73 5.91 -0.82 -15.76
C MET A 73 4.58 -0.09 -15.52
N VAL A 74 4.08 -0.20 -14.29
CA VAL A 74 2.78 0.37 -13.89
C VAL A 74 2.95 1.81 -13.43
N THR A 75 2.21 2.73 -14.05
CA THR A 75 2.15 4.14 -13.66
C THR A 75 1.32 4.35 -12.39
N ASN A 76 1.59 5.40 -11.60
CA ASN A 76 0.80 5.74 -10.41
C ASN A 76 -0.71 5.80 -10.65
N ASN A 77 -1.16 6.37 -11.77
CA ASN A 77 -2.59 6.45 -12.08
C ASN A 77 -3.25 5.07 -12.22
N ARG A 78 -2.55 4.10 -12.83
CA ARG A 78 -3.02 2.71 -12.95
C ARG A 78 -3.10 2.03 -11.59
N LEU A 79 -2.12 2.29 -10.71
CA LEU A 79 -2.11 1.78 -9.34
C LEU A 79 -3.30 2.33 -8.54
N VAL A 80 -3.49 3.64 -8.55
CA VAL A 80 -4.60 4.30 -7.85
C VAL A 80 -5.94 3.80 -8.37
N LEU A 81 -6.10 3.64 -9.69
CA LEU A 81 -7.34 3.14 -10.25
C LEU A 81 -7.59 1.66 -9.90
N GLY A 82 -6.55 0.82 -9.88
CA GLY A 82 -6.66 -0.56 -9.41
C GLY A 82 -7.09 -0.64 -7.95
N VAL A 83 -6.54 0.23 -7.10
CA VAL A 83 -6.96 0.38 -5.70
C VAL A 83 -8.43 0.77 -5.56
N ILE A 84 -8.88 1.82 -6.26
CA ILE A 84 -10.26 2.32 -6.22
C ILE A 84 -11.23 1.23 -6.69
N MET A 85 -10.87 0.53 -7.76
CA MET A 85 -11.69 -0.54 -8.35
C MET A 85 -11.53 -1.89 -7.63
N LYS A 86 -10.68 -1.97 -6.59
CA LYS A 86 -10.37 -3.20 -5.84
C LYS A 86 -9.87 -4.34 -6.73
N VAL A 87 -9.08 -4.00 -7.75
CA VAL A 87 -8.48 -4.94 -8.69
C VAL A 87 -6.97 -5.01 -8.46
N ALA A 88 -6.45 -6.22 -8.28
CA ALA A 88 -5.02 -6.48 -8.28
C ALA A 88 -4.70 -7.83 -8.94
N SER A 89 -3.41 -8.04 -9.17
CA SER A 89 -2.89 -9.33 -9.59
C SER A 89 -1.57 -9.62 -8.91
N VAL A 90 -1.37 -10.87 -8.50
CA VAL A 90 -0.04 -11.39 -8.20
C VAL A 90 0.60 -11.78 -9.53
N ARG A 91 1.75 -11.17 -9.83
CA ARG A 91 2.51 -11.40 -11.07
C ARG A 91 3.97 -11.66 -10.75
N VAL A 92 4.72 -12.10 -11.75
CA VAL A 92 6.16 -12.33 -11.66
C VAL A 92 6.87 -11.34 -12.56
N ASP A 93 7.76 -10.56 -11.98
CA ASP A 93 8.61 -9.59 -12.68
C ASP A 93 10.09 -9.87 -12.41
N SER A 94 10.97 -9.22 -13.18
CA SER A 94 12.42 -9.30 -12.94
C SER A 94 12.81 -8.58 -11.64
N VAL A 95 13.98 -8.89 -11.06
CA VAL A 95 14.47 -8.16 -9.88
C VAL A 95 14.68 -6.68 -10.21
N ALA A 96 15.14 -6.37 -11.42
CA ALA A 96 15.34 -5.00 -11.88
C ALA A 96 14.01 -4.22 -11.98
N ASP A 97 13.00 -4.81 -12.63
CA ASP A 97 11.66 -4.22 -12.73
C ASP A 97 11.00 -4.06 -11.37
N PHE A 98 11.18 -5.06 -10.49
CA PHE A 98 10.69 -5.03 -9.11
C PHE A 98 11.37 -3.93 -8.29
N ALA A 99 12.69 -3.77 -8.41
CA ALA A 99 13.45 -2.77 -7.67
C ALA A 99 13.17 -1.35 -8.16
N TYR A 100 12.99 -1.17 -9.47
CA TYR A 100 12.76 0.11 -10.11
C TYR A 100 13.79 1.17 -9.68
N GLY A 101 15.07 0.80 -9.74
CA GLY A 101 16.20 1.67 -9.37
C GLY A 101 16.31 1.99 -7.87
N SER A 102 15.49 1.40 -7.02
CA SER A 102 15.59 1.52 -5.56
C SER A 102 16.41 0.38 -4.97
N GLU A 103 17.02 0.63 -3.80
CA GLU A 103 17.64 -0.39 -2.98
C GLU A 103 16.60 -1.42 -2.51
N ILE A 104 16.99 -2.69 -2.49
CA ILE A 104 16.15 -3.80 -2.04
C ILE A 104 16.61 -4.24 -0.65
N LEU A 105 15.71 -4.21 0.32
CA LEU A 105 15.95 -4.78 1.65
C LEU A 105 15.52 -6.24 1.64
N ILE A 106 16.39 -7.12 2.12
CA ILE A 106 16.15 -8.57 2.14
C ILE A 106 15.80 -8.99 3.57
N ASN A 107 14.66 -9.65 3.74
CA ASN A 107 14.21 -10.27 4.99
C ASN A 107 14.23 -9.32 6.21
N HIS A 108 13.99 -8.01 6.01
CA HIS A 108 13.96 -7.06 7.12
C HIS A 108 12.86 -7.45 8.12
N MET A 109 11.70 -7.90 7.63
CA MET A 109 10.61 -8.39 8.50
C MET A 109 10.99 -9.54 9.44
N ASP A 110 12.05 -10.32 9.18
CA ASP A 110 12.47 -11.39 10.10
C ASP A 110 12.93 -10.85 11.47
N ARG A 111 13.40 -9.59 11.50
CA ARG A 111 13.85 -8.92 12.73
C ARG A 111 12.70 -8.28 13.49
N VAL A 112 11.60 -8.02 12.80
CA VAL A 112 10.45 -7.26 13.31
C VAL A 112 9.32 -8.21 13.73
N CYS A 113 9.11 -9.28 12.95
CA CYS A 113 8.11 -10.29 13.22
C CYS A 113 8.63 -11.30 14.26
N SER A 114 7.83 -11.56 15.29
CA SER A 114 8.15 -12.60 16.29
C SER A 114 7.94 -14.03 15.78
N GLN A 115 7.20 -14.18 14.67
CA GLN A 115 6.96 -15.49 14.05
C GLN A 115 8.18 -15.88 13.22
N PRO A 116 8.73 -17.10 13.38
CA PRO A 116 9.82 -17.56 12.54
C PRO A 116 9.36 -17.71 11.08
N PRO A 117 10.24 -17.41 10.10
CA PRO A 117 9.92 -17.65 8.69
C PRO A 117 9.80 -19.14 8.40
N LEU A 118 8.95 -19.46 7.43
CA LEU A 118 8.84 -20.79 6.85
C LEU A 118 10.07 -21.08 5.98
N ASP A 119 10.22 -22.36 5.63
CA ASP A 119 11.27 -22.80 4.69
C ASP A 119 11.14 -22.08 3.33
N GLY A 120 12.28 -21.66 2.77
CA GLY A 120 12.32 -20.81 1.58
C GLY A 120 11.59 -21.41 0.36
N ASP A 121 11.65 -22.72 0.18
CA ASP A 121 10.95 -23.39 -0.91
C ASP A 121 9.43 -23.45 -0.66
N GLU A 122 9.00 -23.61 0.58
CA GLU A 122 7.59 -23.48 0.95
C GLU A 122 7.08 -22.05 0.72
N VAL A 123 7.86 -21.03 1.08
CA VAL A 123 7.51 -19.61 0.85
C VAL A 123 7.32 -19.34 -0.64
N ALA A 124 8.28 -19.77 -1.47
CA ALA A 124 8.20 -19.57 -2.91
C ALA A 124 7.03 -20.36 -3.55
N ARG A 125 6.78 -21.60 -3.11
CA ARG A 125 5.63 -22.40 -3.58
C ARG A 125 4.29 -21.73 -3.25
N ARG A 126 4.16 -21.12 -2.06
CA ARG A 126 2.96 -20.33 -1.71
C ARG A 126 2.79 -19.12 -2.60
N ALA A 127 3.88 -18.39 -2.85
CA ALA A 127 3.86 -17.22 -3.72
C ALA A 127 3.44 -17.59 -5.16
N GLU A 128 3.95 -18.68 -5.70
CA GLU A 128 3.61 -19.23 -7.02
C GLU A 128 2.15 -19.68 -7.11
N LYS A 129 1.61 -20.32 -6.05
CA LYS A 129 0.21 -20.77 -6.01
C LYS A 129 -0.80 -19.62 -6.06
N LEU A 130 -0.40 -18.44 -5.60
CA LEU A 130 -1.25 -17.25 -5.54
C LEU A 130 -1.17 -16.37 -6.79
N LEU A 131 -0.44 -16.80 -7.83
CA LEU A 131 -0.38 -16.08 -9.10
C LEU A 131 -1.75 -15.94 -9.76
N GLY A 132 -2.02 -14.74 -10.29
CA GLY A 132 -3.27 -14.43 -10.96
C GLY A 132 -3.99 -13.22 -10.37
N SER A 133 -5.24 -13.02 -10.80
CA SER A 133 -6.07 -11.88 -10.38
C SER A 133 -6.67 -12.12 -8.99
N VAL A 134 -6.69 -11.07 -8.17
CA VAL A 134 -7.25 -11.09 -6.82
C VAL A 134 -8.01 -9.79 -6.55
N THR A 135 -9.00 -9.86 -5.67
CA THR A 135 -9.70 -8.66 -5.19
C THR A 135 -8.82 -7.93 -4.19
N TYR A 136 -8.44 -6.70 -4.52
CA TYR A 136 -7.54 -5.90 -3.70
C TYR A 136 -8.27 -5.20 -2.56
N SER A 137 -7.60 -5.10 -1.41
CA SER A 137 -8.04 -4.24 -0.31
C SER A 137 -6.84 -3.60 0.36
N LEU A 138 -6.75 -2.27 0.34
CA LEU A 138 -5.68 -1.52 0.99
C LEU A 138 -5.49 -1.94 2.46
N LEU A 139 -6.60 -2.13 3.18
CA LEU A 139 -6.59 -2.39 4.61
C LEU A 139 -6.52 -3.89 4.95
N TRP A 140 -7.02 -4.77 4.08
CA TRP A 140 -7.25 -6.18 4.44
C TRP A 140 -6.51 -7.18 3.56
N TYR A 141 -6.07 -6.79 2.36
CA TYR A 141 -5.41 -7.70 1.41
C TYR A 141 -4.55 -6.89 0.42
N ASN A 142 -3.45 -6.36 0.96
CA ASN A 142 -2.45 -5.57 0.23
C ASN A 142 -1.16 -6.39 0.01
N CYS A 143 -0.12 -5.78 -0.58
CA CYS A 143 1.14 -6.45 -0.87
C CYS A 143 1.87 -6.98 0.37
N GLU A 144 1.78 -6.28 1.50
CA GLU A 144 2.39 -6.72 2.76
C GLU A 144 1.67 -7.96 3.31
N HIS A 145 0.33 -7.97 3.33
CA HIS A 145 -0.44 -9.16 3.72
C HIS A 145 -0.06 -10.39 2.89
N TYR A 146 0.12 -10.20 1.58
CA TYR A 146 0.51 -11.26 0.66
C TYR A 146 1.86 -11.88 1.03
N VAL A 147 2.91 -11.06 1.21
CA VAL A 147 4.24 -11.61 1.54
C VAL A 147 4.30 -12.16 2.96
N MET A 148 3.57 -11.56 3.91
CA MET A 148 3.51 -12.05 5.29
C MET A 148 2.84 -13.43 5.35
N TYR A 149 1.81 -13.65 4.54
CA TYR A 149 1.17 -14.95 4.42
C TYR A 149 2.11 -15.99 3.80
N CYS A 150 2.85 -15.60 2.75
CA CYS A 150 3.80 -16.50 2.09
C CYS A 150 4.95 -16.88 3.03
N ARG A 151 5.56 -15.90 3.72
CA ARG A 151 6.78 -16.11 4.52
C ARG A 151 6.53 -16.62 5.93
N TYR A 152 5.52 -16.11 6.62
CA TYR A 152 5.28 -16.41 8.05
C TYR A 152 3.96 -17.15 8.30
N GLY A 153 3.13 -17.34 7.26
CA GLY A 153 1.82 -17.96 7.40
C GLY A 153 0.75 -17.09 8.07
N MET A 154 0.97 -15.77 8.17
CA MET A 154 0.03 -14.81 8.75
C MET A 154 -0.30 -13.67 7.79
N ALA A 155 -1.56 -13.28 7.71
CA ALA A 155 -1.98 -12.15 6.89
C ALA A 155 -2.10 -10.89 7.76
N ILE A 156 -0.96 -10.24 8.03
CA ILE A 156 -0.90 -8.96 8.76
C ILE A 156 -0.21 -7.89 7.91
N SER A 157 -0.50 -6.61 8.18
CA SER A 157 0.20 -5.46 7.57
C SER A 157 0.49 -4.40 8.63
N TYR A 158 1.77 -4.15 8.85
CA TYR A 158 2.24 -3.12 9.76
C TYR A 158 1.96 -1.72 9.20
N GLN A 159 2.06 -1.52 7.88
CA GLN A 159 1.70 -0.26 7.25
C GLN A 159 0.24 0.11 7.48
N THR A 160 -0.68 -0.86 7.31
CA THR A 160 -2.09 -0.66 7.61
C THR A 160 -2.29 -0.31 9.08
N TYR A 161 -1.63 -1.02 9.99
CA TYR A 161 -1.73 -0.73 11.42
C TYR A 161 -1.29 0.70 11.75
N GLN A 162 -0.15 1.13 11.21
CA GLN A 162 0.36 2.49 11.42
C GLN A 162 -0.51 3.56 10.79
N PHE A 163 -1.04 3.32 9.59
CA PHE A 163 -2.00 4.20 8.93
C PHE A 163 -3.27 4.37 9.78
N CYS A 164 -3.90 3.27 10.19
CA CYS A 164 -5.11 3.29 11.02
C CYS A 164 -4.86 3.98 12.37
N THR A 165 -3.70 3.74 12.99
CA THR A 165 -3.32 4.39 14.25
C THR A 165 -3.15 5.90 14.07
N THR A 166 -2.52 6.33 12.98
CA THR A 166 -2.33 7.74 12.66
C THR A 166 -3.66 8.43 12.38
N VAL A 167 -4.51 7.82 11.55
CA VAL A 167 -5.87 8.31 11.28
C VAL A 167 -6.68 8.41 12.55
N ARG A 168 -6.63 7.40 13.43
CA ARG A 168 -7.29 7.43 14.73
C ARG A 168 -6.78 8.58 15.59
N LYS A 169 -5.47 8.81 15.68
CA LYS A 169 -4.90 9.94 16.45
C LYS A 169 -5.37 11.30 15.93
N ILE A 170 -5.56 11.44 14.63
CA ILE A 170 -6.05 12.68 14.02
C ILE A 170 -7.55 12.86 14.30
N ILE A 171 -8.37 11.85 13.97
CA ILE A 171 -9.83 11.88 14.10
C ILE A 171 -10.25 11.97 15.57
N CYS A 172 -9.68 11.12 16.42
CA CYS A 172 -9.92 11.10 17.86
C CYS A 172 -8.88 11.98 18.57
N SER A 173 -8.87 13.28 18.23
CA SER A 173 -8.08 14.27 18.95
C SER A 173 -9.01 15.28 19.64
N ARG A 174 -8.53 15.91 20.73
CA ARG A 174 -9.28 16.99 21.39
C ARG A 174 -9.58 18.13 20.42
N MET A 175 -8.65 18.44 19.53
CA MET A 175 -8.85 19.45 18.48
C MET A 175 -9.98 19.05 17.52
N SER A 176 -10.01 17.80 17.07
CA SER A 176 -11.11 17.27 16.26
C SER A 176 -12.44 17.37 16.99
N ALA A 177 -12.51 17.00 18.28
CA ALA A 177 -13.74 17.14 19.07
C ALA A 177 -14.25 18.60 19.11
N TYR A 178 -13.38 19.57 19.37
CA TYR A 178 -13.75 20.98 19.37
C TYR A 178 -14.18 21.50 17.99
N LEU A 179 -13.47 21.09 16.92
CA LEU A 179 -13.84 21.43 15.54
C LEU A 179 -15.20 20.86 15.18
N THR A 180 -15.50 19.62 15.58
CA THR A 180 -16.79 18.99 15.31
C THR A 180 -17.93 19.70 16.05
N ALA A 181 -17.69 20.12 17.29
CA ALA A 181 -18.64 20.94 18.05
C ALA A 181 -18.89 22.29 17.38
N LEU A 182 -17.82 22.99 16.97
CA LEU A 182 -17.90 24.28 16.29
C LEU A 182 -18.64 24.17 14.95
N CYS A 183 -18.29 23.18 14.13
CA CYS A 183 -18.95 22.90 12.86
C CYS A 183 -20.43 22.55 13.06
N GLY A 184 -20.76 21.75 14.08
CA GLY A 184 -22.14 21.42 14.40
C GLY A 184 -22.97 22.65 14.78
N VAL A 185 -22.44 23.52 15.65
CA VAL A 185 -23.09 24.81 15.99
C VAL A 185 -23.23 25.71 14.75
N GLY A 186 -22.17 25.86 13.95
CA GLY A 186 -22.21 26.64 12.72
C GLY A 186 -23.25 26.13 11.72
N THR A 187 -23.37 24.82 11.57
CA THR A 187 -24.37 24.19 10.69
C THR A 187 -25.80 24.45 11.18
N MET A 188 -26.05 24.37 12.50
CA MET A 188 -27.36 24.70 13.06
C MET A 188 -27.76 26.15 12.82
N LEU A 189 -26.81 27.08 13.01
CA LEU A 189 -27.03 28.50 12.77
C LEU A 189 -27.28 28.79 11.28
N TYR A 190 -26.49 28.19 10.39
CA TYR A 190 -26.63 28.36 8.95
C TYR A 190 -27.99 27.85 8.43
N MET A 191 -28.43 26.68 8.90
CA MET A 191 -29.71 26.10 8.50
C MET A 191 -30.91 26.74 9.22
N GLY A 192 -30.68 27.62 10.21
CA GLY A 192 -31.75 28.20 11.04
C GLY A 192 -32.54 27.17 11.85
N CYS A 193 -32.02 25.95 12.01
CA CYS A 193 -32.74 24.81 12.56
C CYS A 193 -32.05 24.32 13.85
N VAL A 194 -32.35 25.01 14.95
CA VAL A 194 -31.90 24.63 16.29
C VAL A 194 -33.02 23.82 16.96
N THR A 195 -32.85 22.51 17.00
CA THR A 195 -33.78 21.60 17.68
C THR A 195 -33.03 20.84 18.78
N PRO A 196 -33.73 20.33 19.81
CA PRO A 196 -33.10 19.49 20.82
C PRO A 196 -32.35 18.29 20.22
N LEU A 197 -32.85 17.74 19.10
CA LEU A 197 -32.23 16.63 18.40
C LEU A 197 -30.89 17.02 17.76
N THR A 198 -30.83 18.14 17.03
CA THR A 198 -29.58 18.58 16.37
C THR A 198 -28.51 18.97 17.38
N VAL A 199 -28.92 19.61 18.49
CA VAL A 199 -28.05 19.91 19.63
C VAL A 199 -27.50 18.63 20.26
N LEU A 200 -28.38 17.67 20.57
CA LEU A 200 -27.98 16.39 21.15
C LEU A 200 -27.02 15.62 20.24
N SER A 201 -27.28 15.54 18.94
CA SER A 201 -26.39 14.87 17.98
C SER A 201 -25.01 15.52 17.93
N THR A 202 -24.93 16.84 17.91
CA THR A 202 -23.64 17.55 17.89
C THR A 202 -22.85 17.34 19.17
N LEU A 203 -23.52 17.41 20.33
CA LEU A 203 -22.90 17.15 21.62
C LEU A 203 -22.43 15.71 21.71
N LEU A 204 -23.24 14.74 21.29
CA LEU A 204 -22.92 13.33 21.36
C LEU A 204 -21.73 12.97 20.45
N ILE A 205 -21.70 13.46 19.21
CA ILE A 205 -20.57 13.26 18.29
C ILE A 205 -19.29 13.88 18.87
N SER A 206 -19.35 15.14 19.32
CA SER A 206 -18.18 15.83 19.84
C SER A 206 -17.66 15.20 21.15
N PHE A 207 -18.58 14.80 22.04
CA PHE A 207 -18.26 14.13 23.30
C PHE A 207 -17.67 12.74 23.07
N THR A 208 -18.22 11.95 22.13
CA THR A 208 -17.68 10.63 21.79
C THR A 208 -16.28 10.73 21.17
N ILE A 209 -16.02 11.71 20.31
CA ILE A 209 -14.67 11.98 19.79
C ILE A 209 -13.74 12.39 20.94
N TRP A 210 -14.19 13.25 21.86
CA TRP A 210 -13.41 13.68 23.02
C TRP A 210 -13.09 12.53 23.98
N MET A 211 -14.04 11.64 24.24
CA MET A 211 -13.85 10.45 25.07
C MET A 211 -12.90 9.42 24.42
N ALA A 212 -12.85 9.38 23.08
CA ALA A 212 -11.98 8.49 22.33
C ALA A 212 -10.54 9.03 22.14
N ALA A 213 -10.29 10.28 22.53
CA ALA A 213 -9.03 11.01 22.40
C ALA A 213 -8.15 10.91 23.65
#